data_AF-K6AWD9-F1
#
_entry.id   AF-K6AWD9-F1
#
_cell.length_a   1.000
_cell.length_b   1.000
_cell.length_c   1.000
_cell.angle_alpha   90.00
_cell.angle_beta   90.00
_cell.angle_gamma   90.00
#
_symmetry.space_group_name_H-M   'P 1'
#
loop_
_entity.id
_entity.type
_entity.pdbx_description
1 polymer ?
#
loop_
_entity_poly.entity_id
_entity_poly.type
_entity_poly.pdbx_seq_one_letter_code
_entity_poly.pdbx_strand_id
1 'polypeptide(L)'
;MLNKRTSCEFCTEIHDPEDSLFGKLYMNAKIPSRIMKDCEHFVVMPTIGHFLKHYLLVISKRHIESMSKLTDEELSELEDLLNGLKEKLASYGHVVCFEHGGGSFKYSTCSVYHAHIHIIPVPTSLDLTSFLLEEENISRFHTFTECYQSLRNTPQYLMAMNADGSIYATDISKTQERYVSQFFRMKIAEYYKINEEWDWKRIKAIEPNLIQTLNDIL
;
A
#
# COMPACT_ATOMS: atom_id res chain seq x y z
N MET A 1 0.62 -5.95 30.70
CA MET A 1 0.32 -5.99 29.24
C MET A 1 1.31 -5.05 28.57
N LEU A 2 2.40 -5.59 28.02
CA LEU A 2 3.48 -4.79 27.44
C LEU A 2 3.05 -4.28 26.05
N ASN A 3 3.22 -2.97 25.87
CA ASN A 3 2.92 -2.20 24.66
C ASN A 3 3.53 -2.84 23.40
N LYS A 4 2.68 -3.30 22.48
CA LYS A 4 3.03 -3.75 21.12
C LYS A 4 3.48 -2.61 20.17
N ARG A 5 3.82 -1.42 20.70
CA ARG A 5 4.27 -0.26 19.89
C ARG A 5 5.70 -0.39 19.35
N THR A 6 6.54 -1.27 19.91
CA THR A 6 8.00 -1.27 19.65
C THR A 6 8.47 -2.01 18.40
N SER A 7 7.59 -2.55 17.53
CA SER A 7 8.03 -3.29 16.33
C SER A 7 7.31 -2.96 15.02
N CYS A 8 6.41 -1.98 14.99
CA CYS A 8 5.70 -1.60 13.76
C CYS A 8 6.38 -0.39 13.10
N GLU A 9 6.93 -0.61 11.91
CA GLU A 9 7.66 0.42 11.16
C GLU A 9 6.82 1.69 10.89
N PHE A 10 5.55 1.54 10.50
CA PHE A 10 4.69 2.71 10.27
C PHE A 10 4.29 3.43 11.56
N CYS A 11 4.02 2.71 12.66
CA CYS A 11 3.77 3.37 13.94
C CYS A 11 5.01 4.15 14.41
N THR A 12 6.19 3.53 14.30
CA THR A 12 7.46 4.19 14.62
C THR A 12 7.64 5.41 13.73
N GLU A 13 7.43 5.32 12.42
CA GLU A 13 7.60 6.47 11.53
C GLU A 13 6.62 7.62 11.81
N ILE A 14 5.36 7.32 12.12
CA ILE A 14 4.33 8.34 12.39
C ILE A 14 4.57 9.04 13.74
N HIS A 15 5.06 8.33 14.76
CA HIS A 15 5.18 8.87 16.12
C HIS A 15 6.60 9.23 16.54
N ASP A 16 7.58 8.44 16.11
CA ASP A 16 8.99 8.48 16.52
C ASP A 16 9.90 8.36 15.27
N PRO A 17 9.81 9.29 14.29
CA PRO A 17 10.39 9.12 12.96
C PRO A 17 11.90 8.86 12.96
N GLU A 18 12.64 9.38 13.94
CA GLU A 18 14.09 9.15 14.09
C GLU A 18 14.47 7.66 14.25
N ASP A 19 13.56 6.87 14.84
CA ASP A 19 13.77 5.44 15.08
C ASP A 19 13.31 4.56 13.92
N SER A 20 12.61 5.14 12.94
CA SER A 20 12.15 4.44 11.73
C SER A 20 13.28 4.22 10.73
N LEU A 21 13.10 3.25 9.82
CA LEU A 21 13.91 3.07 8.62
C LEU A 21 13.98 4.36 7.81
N PHE A 22 12.86 5.09 7.67
CA PHE A 22 12.85 6.37 6.99
C PHE A 22 13.78 7.37 7.68
N GLY A 23 13.67 7.53 9.00
CA GLY A 23 14.50 8.45 9.77
C GLY A 23 15.99 8.16 9.61
N LYS A 24 16.36 6.89 9.77
CA LYS A 24 17.74 6.41 9.63
C LYS A 24 18.33 6.68 8.24
N LEU A 25 17.53 6.60 7.19
CA LEU A 25 17.98 6.79 5.81
C LEU A 25 17.96 8.25 5.36
N TYR A 26 16.93 9.02 5.73
CA TYR A 26 16.60 10.29 5.07
C TYR A 26 16.78 11.53 5.96
N MET A 27 16.64 11.44 7.28
CA MET A 27 16.70 12.64 8.15
C MET A 27 18.09 13.27 8.20
N ASN A 28 19.16 12.46 8.11
CA ASN A 28 20.54 12.97 8.00
C ASN A 28 20.77 13.80 6.71
N ALA A 29 19.96 13.58 5.67
CA ALA A 29 19.96 14.39 4.46
C ALA A 29 18.99 15.58 4.52
N LYS A 30 18.56 15.97 5.73
CA LYS A 30 17.64 17.08 5.99
C LYS A 30 16.26 16.91 5.35
N ILE A 31 15.80 15.67 5.21
CA ILE A 31 14.42 15.34 4.82
C ILE A 31 13.71 14.90 6.09
N PRO A 32 12.99 15.81 6.79
CA PRO A 32 12.47 15.54 8.13
C PRO A 32 11.26 14.60 8.14
N SER A 33 10.53 14.50 7.03
CA SER A 33 9.35 13.65 6.89
C SER A 33 9.08 13.36 5.41
N ARG A 34 8.39 12.25 5.15
CA ARG A 34 7.79 11.94 3.86
C ARG A 34 6.25 11.95 3.86
N ILE A 35 5.64 12.38 4.97
CA ILE A 35 4.18 12.55 5.05
C ILE A 35 3.79 13.74 4.19
N MET A 36 2.99 13.48 3.16
CA MET A 36 2.51 14.47 2.20
C MET A 36 1.12 14.99 2.53
N LYS A 37 0.32 14.15 3.19
CA LYS A 37 -1.03 14.50 3.65
C LYS A 37 -1.29 13.82 4.99
N ASP A 38 -1.80 14.60 5.92
CA ASP A 38 -2.20 14.15 7.26
C ASP A 38 -3.72 14.38 7.38
N CYS A 39 -4.50 13.30 7.25
CA CYS A 39 -5.96 13.32 7.31
C CYS A 39 -6.43 12.98 8.73
N GLU A 40 -7.72 12.76 8.96
CA GLU A 40 -8.18 12.44 10.32
C GLU A 40 -7.77 11.03 10.73
N HIS A 41 -8.03 10.03 9.88
CA HIS A 41 -7.72 8.62 10.17
C HIS A 41 -6.54 8.05 9.37
N PHE A 42 -6.01 8.80 8.39
CA PHE A 42 -4.95 8.32 7.50
C PHE A 42 -3.80 9.29 7.35
N VAL A 43 -2.63 8.75 6.98
CA VAL A 43 -1.51 9.52 6.41
C VAL A 43 -1.20 9.03 5.01
N VAL A 44 -0.73 9.94 4.16
CA VAL A 44 -0.28 9.62 2.80
C VAL A 44 1.21 9.90 2.69
N MET A 45 1.99 8.91 2.25
CA MET A 45 3.42 9.05 2.06
C MET A 45 3.95 8.21 0.89
N PRO A 46 5.02 8.62 0.19
CA PRO A 46 5.69 7.79 -0.80
C PRO A 46 6.20 6.49 -0.18
N THR A 47 6.20 5.39 -0.93
CA THR A 47 6.75 4.10 -0.45
C THR A 47 8.29 4.14 -0.37
N ILE A 48 8.89 3.36 0.53
CA ILE A 48 10.31 2.96 0.40
C ILE A 48 10.36 1.77 -0.56
N GLY A 49 11.44 1.60 -1.33
CA GLY A 49 11.49 0.65 -2.45
C GLY A 49 10.69 1.17 -3.63
N HIS A 50 10.92 2.43 -3.98
CA HIS A 50 10.12 3.21 -4.91
C HIS A 50 10.57 2.94 -6.35
N PHE A 51 9.85 2.07 -7.07
CA PHE A 51 10.24 1.63 -8.43
C PHE A 51 9.49 2.31 -9.58
N LEU A 52 8.44 3.10 -9.30
CA LEU A 52 7.79 4.00 -10.28
C LEU A 52 7.46 5.31 -9.60
N LYS A 53 7.60 6.44 -10.29
CA LYS A 53 7.34 7.78 -9.73
C LYS A 53 5.91 7.89 -9.21
N HIS A 54 5.73 8.75 -8.19
CA HIS A 54 4.40 9.04 -7.61
C HIS A 54 3.70 7.83 -6.98
N TYR A 55 4.48 6.81 -6.61
CA TYR A 55 4.01 5.66 -5.87
C TYR A 55 3.81 5.99 -4.39
N LEU A 56 2.56 6.07 -3.97
CA LEU A 56 2.15 6.43 -2.61
C LEU A 56 1.59 5.22 -1.85
N LEU A 57 1.63 5.38 -0.53
CA LEU A 57 0.94 4.57 0.46
C LEU A 57 -0.12 5.45 1.13
N VAL A 58 -1.32 4.92 1.30
CA VAL A 58 -2.32 5.44 2.24
C VAL A 58 -2.35 4.49 3.43
N ILE A 59 -2.07 5.01 4.63
CA ILE A 59 -1.78 4.22 5.82
C ILE A 59 -2.70 4.66 6.94
N SER A 60 -3.34 3.71 7.62
CA SER A 60 -4.18 4.03 8.78
C SER A 60 -3.34 4.61 9.91
N LYS A 61 -3.84 5.61 10.66
CA LYS A 61 -3.13 6.11 11.84
C LYS A 61 -3.18 5.12 13.00
N ARG A 62 -4.36 4.55 13.25
CA ARG A 62 -4.47 3.48 14.24
C ARG A 62 -3.84 2.20 13.69
N HIS A 63 -3.21 1.45 14.59
CA HIS A 63 -2.62 0.17 14.27
C HIS A 63 -3.71 -0.90 14.11
N ILE A 64 -3.94 -1.31 12.87
CA ILE A 64 -4.82 -2.42 12.47
C ILE A 64 -4.13 -3.24 11.38
N GLU A 65 -4.59 -4.47 11.18
CA GLU A 65 -3.92 -5.42 10.30
C GLU A 65 -4.10 -5.12 8.81
N SER A 66 -5.26 -4.60 8.42
CA SER A 66 -5.64 -4.37 7.01
C SER A 66 -6.82 -3.41 6.92
N MET A 67 -7.07 -2.86 5.73
CA MET A 67 -8.17 -1.88 5.54
C MET A 67 -9.56 -2.48 5.76
N SER A 68 -9.72 -3.82 5.65
CA SER A 68 -10.98 -4.49 6.01
C SER A 68 -11.35 -4.39 7.51
N LYS A 69 -10.44 -3.89 8.36
CA LYS A 69 -10.68 -3.67 9.79
C LYS A 69 -11.10 -2.24 10.14
N LEU A 70 -11.25 -1.37 9.13
CA LEU A 70 -11.73 0.00 9.29
C LEU A 70 -13.21 0.02 9.73
N THR A 71 -13.59 1.07 10.48
CA THR A 71 -15.00 1.37 10.76
C THR A 71 -15.68 1.92 9.52
N ASP A 72 -17.01 2.04 9.53
CA ASP A 72 -17.74 2.60 8.38
C ASP A 72 -17.38 4.07 8.14
N GLU A 73 -17.11 4.85 9.20
CA GLU A 73 -16.65 6.23 9.09
C GLU A 73 -15.26 6.32 8.45
N GLU A 74 -14.33 5.47 8.89
CA GLU A 74 -12.98 5.42 8.32
C GLU A 74 -12.97 4.92 6.86
N LEU A 75 -13.87 4.00 6.49
CA LEU A 75 -14.03 3.55 5.11
C LEU A 75 -14.54 4.67 4.21
N SER A 76 -15.49 5.48 4.69
CA SER A 76 -15.96 6.67 3.96
C SER A 76 -14.82 7.65 3.71
N GLU A 77 -13.99 7.94 4.70
CA GLU A 77 -12.81 8.80 4.52
C GLU A 77 -11.79 8.18 3.55
N LEU A 78 -11.53 6.87 3.65
CA LEU A 78 -10.62 6.17 2.76
C LEU A 78 -11.08 6.27 1.30
N GLU A 79 -12.38 6.10 1.05
CA GLU A 79 -12.95 6.18 -0.29
C GLU A 79 -12.77 7.57 -0.91
N ASP A 80 -13.12 8.62 -0.17
CA ASP A 80 -12.94 10.00 -0.61
C ASP A 80 -11.45 10.30 -0.86
N LEU A 81 -10.58 9.83 0.03
CA LEU A 81 -9.14 10.00 -0.08
C LEU A 81 -8.56 9.31 -1.32
N LEU A 82 -8.93 8.05 -1.57
CA LEU A 82 -8.46 7.29 -2.73
C LEU A 82 -8.99 7.88 -4.04
N ASN A 83 -10.23 8.33 -4.08
CA ASN A 83 -10.80 8.99 -5.25
C ASN A 83 -10.08 10.31 -5.56
N GLY A 84 -9.82 11.15 -4.55
CA GLY A 84 -9.07 12.39 -4.75
C GLY A 84 -7.62 12.15 -5.16
N LEU A 85 -6.95 11.13 -4.60
CA LEU A 85 -5.60 10.76 -5.02
C LEU A 85 -5.58 10.20 -6.45
N LYS A 86 -6.56 9.39 -6.84
CA LYS A 86 -6.71 8.88 -8.20
C LYS A 86 -6.84 10.02 -9.21
N GLU A 87 -7.67 11.01 -8.94
CA GLU A 87 -7.80 12.20 -9.79
C GLU A 87 -6.49 12.97 -9.91
N LYS A 88 -5.80 13.19 -8.77
CA LYS A 88 -4.51 13.90 -8.75
C LYS A 88 -3.41 13.14 -9.49
N LEU A 89 -3.40 11.81 -9.40
CA LEU A 89 -2.39 10.96 -10.00
C LEU A 89 -2.65 10.68 -11.49
N ALA A 90 -3.87 10.91 -11.98
CA ALA A 90 -4.25 10.65 -13.37
C ALA A 90 -3.43 11.47 -14.39
N SER A 91 -2.90 12.64 -14.01
CA SER A 91 -2.00 13.43 -14.87
C SER A 91 -0.62 12.79 -15.05
N TYR A 92 -0.25 11.83 -14.19
CA TYR A 92 1.05 11.16 -14.20
C TYR A 92 1.01 9.75 -14.82
N GLY A 93 -0.19 9.21 -15.07
CA GLY A 93 -0.36 7.91 -15.71
C GLY A 93 -1.70 7.25 -15.40
N HIS A 94 -1.81 5.97 -15.75
CA HIS A 94 -2.97 5.15 -15.42
C HIS A 94 -2.89 4.72 -13.97
N VAL A 95 -3.87 5.06 -13.14
CA VAL A 95 -3.78 4.80 -11.69
C VAL A 95 -4.27 3.39 -11.38
N VAL A 96 -3.46 2.62 -10.67
CA VAL A 96 -3.88 1.35 -10.05
C VAL A 96 -3.75 1.45 -8.54
N CYS A 97 -4.59 0.72 -7.82
CA CYS A 97 -4.50 0.57 -6.37
C CYS A 97 -4.44 -0.91 -5.99
N PHE A 98 -3.79 -1.24 -4.89
CA PHE A 98 -3.82 -2.61 -4.39
C PHE A 98 -3.47 -2.72 -2.91
N GLU A 99 -3.99 -3.76 -2.28
CA GLU A 99 -3.63 -4.18 -0.93
C GLU A 99 -3.45 -5.68 -0.89
N HIS A 100 -2.43 -6.12 -0.15
CA HIS A 100 -2.34 -7.49 0.31
C HIS A 100 -2.76 -7.49 1.79
N GLY A 101 -4.03 -7.84 2.02
CA GLY A 101 -4.67 -7.65 3.32
C GLY A 101 -4.67 -8.91 4.16
N GLY A 102 -4.48 -8.73 5.47
CA GLY A 102 -4.51 -9.80 6.44
C GLY A 102 -3.17 -10.50 6.63
N GLY A 103 -3.21 -11.68 7.26
CA GLY A 103 -2.02 -12.48 7.57
C GLY A 103 -1.76 -12.60 9.08
N SER A 104 -1.01 -13.63 9.46
CA SER A 104 -0.60 -13.85 10.85
C SER A 104 0.89 -13.55 11.02
N PHE A 105 1.24 -13.05 12.20
CA PHE A 105 2.62 -12.79 12.63
C PHE A 105 3.57 -13.99 12.49
N LYS A 106 3.04 -15.22 12.32
CA LYS A 106 3.80 -16.48 12.31
C LYS A 106 4.66 -16.72 11.07
N TYR A 107 4.43 -16.02 9.96
CA TYR A 107 5.26 -16.11 8.76
C TYR A 107 6.18 -14.88 8.63
N SER A 108 6.79 -14.53 9.77
CA SER A 108 7.63 -13.34 10.00
C SER A 108 8.91 -13.34 9.18
N THR A 109 8.80 -13.02 7.90
CA THR A 109 9.93 -12.47 7.12
C THR A 109 9.49 -11.35 6.17
N CYS A 110 8.21 -10.97 6.11
CA CYS A 110 7.66 -10.45 4.87
C CYS A 110 6.39 -9.57 5.05
N SER A 111 6.55 -8.23 4.93
CA SER A 111 5.60 -7.09 5.06
C SER A 111 5.40 -6.46 6.45
N VAL A 112 5.15 -5.14 6.45
CA VAL A 112 4.80 -4.37 7.65
C VAL A 112 3.38 -4.74 8.05
N TYR A 113 3.21 -5.25 9.27
CA TYR A 113 1.91 -5.65 9.80
C TYR A 113 1.13 -4.42 10.29
N HIS A 114 0.56 -3.68 9.35
CA HIS A 114 -0.19 -2.45 9.57
C HIS A 114 -0.94 -2.10 8.28
N ALA A 115 -2.21 -1.70 8.37
CA ALA A 115 -3.04 -1.44 7.20
C ALA A 115 -2.48 -0.34 6.31
N HIS A 116 -2.18 -0.71 5.06
CA HIS A 116 -1.72 0.20 4.03
C HIS A 116 -2.25 -0.25 2.68
N ILE A 117 -2.71 0.70 1.88
CA ILE A 117 -3.05 0.48 0.48
C ILE A 117 -2.05 1.23 -0.39
N HIS A 118 -1.62 0.56 -1.45
CA HIS A 118 -0.76 1.12 -2.47
C HIS A 118 -1.59 1.84 -3.52
N ILE A 119 -1.16 3.03 -3.93
CA ILE A 119 -1.72 3.75 -5.08
C ILE A 119 -0.58 4.29 -5.94
N ILE A 120 -0.63 4.01 -7.24
CA ILE A 120 0.50 4.21 -8.14
C ILE A 120 0.01 4.52 -9.55
N PRO A 121 0.47 5.61 -10.17
CA PRO A 121 0.30 5.81 -11.61
C PRO A 121 1.31 4.95 -12.37
N VAL A 122 0.81 4.18 -13.34
CA VAL A 122 1.60 3.30 -14.20
C VAL A 122 1.54 3.77 -15.66
N PRO A 123 2.56 3.50 -16.48
CA PRO A 123 2.66 4.07 -17.83
C PRO A 123 1.69 3.47 -18.84
N THR A 124 1.04 2.35 -18.53
CA THR A 124 0.08 1.67 -19.42
C THR A 124 -1.17 1.27 -18.65
N SER A 125 -2.29 1.11 -19.35
CA SER A 125 -3.53 0.60 -18.75
C SER A 125 -3.35 -0.84 -18.27
N LEU A 126 -2.99 -1.02 -17.00
CA LEU A 126 -2.70 -2.31 -16.39
C LEU A 126 -3.96 -2.92 -15.74
N ASP A 127 -4.19 -4.20 -16.05
CA ASP A 127 -5.17 -5.05 -15.38
C ASP A 127 -4.45 -5.91 -14.34
N LEU A 128 -4.60 -5.55 -13.06
CA LEU A 128 -4.01 -6.29 -11.95
C LEU A 128 -4.68 -7.65 -11.72
N THR A 129 -5.94 -7.82 -12.14
CA THR A 129 -6.64 -9.11 -12.00
C THR A 129 -6.07 -10.17 -12.93
N SER A 130 -5.37 -9.76 -14.00
CA SER A 130 -4.60 -10.67 -14.86
C SER A 130 -3.46 -11.39 -14.13
N PHE A 131 -3.09 -10.96 -12.92
CA PHE A 131 -2.12 -11.65 -12.07
C PHE A 131 -2.76 -12.71 -11.16
N LEU A 132 -4.09 -12.78 -11.11
CA LEU A 132 -4.87 -13.64 -10.21
C LEU A 132 -5.55 -14.81 -10.94
N LEU A 133 -5.02 -15.22 -12.09
CA LEU A 133 -5.65 -16.23 -12.98
C LEU A 133 -5.87 -17.60 -12.32
N GLU A 134 -5.18 -17.88 -11.22
CA GLU A 134 -5.31 -19.12 -10.46
C GLU A 134 -6.44 -19.09 -9.42
N GLU A 135 -7.13 -17.96 -9.26
CA GLU A 135 -8.26 -17.79 -8.34
C GLU A 135 -9.59 -17.94 -9.06
N GLU A 136 -10.44 -18.80 -8.52
CA GLU A 136 -11.75 -19.09 -9.09
C GLU A 136 -12.82 -18.06 -8.69
N ASN A 137 -12.61 -17.33 -7.58
CA ASN A 137 -13.64 -16.49 -6.95
C ASN A 137 -13.19 -15.03 -6.79
N ILE A 138 -12.92 -14.36 -7.90
CA ILE A 138 -12.64 -12.92 -7.92
C ILE A 138 -13.97 -12.16 -7.97
N SER A 139 -14.28 -11.41 -6.91
CA SER A 139 -15.48 -10.59 -6.81
C SER A 139 -15.21 -9.17 -7.30
N ARG A 140 -16.17 -8.57 -8.01
CA ARG A 140 -16.13 -7.17 -8.46
C ARG A 140 -16.99 -6.30 -7.55
N PHE A 141 -16.53 -5.09 -7.28
CA PHE A 141 -17.21 -4.11 -6.44
C PHE A 141 -17.34 -2.76 -7.14
N HIS A 142 -18.30 -1.94 -6.69
CA HIS A 142 -18.50 -0.60 -7.23
C HIS A 142 -17.69 0.46 -6.49
N THR A 143 -17.42 0.22 -5.20
CA THR A 143 -16.77 1.16 -4.31
C THR A 143 -15.73 0.46 -3.42
N PHE A 144 -14.77 1.22 -2.88
CA PHE A 144 -13.81 0.68 -1.92
C PHE A 144 -14.50 0.28 -0.62
N THR A 145 -15.48 1.08 -0.19
CA THR A 145 -16.30 0.80 1.00
C THR A 145 -16.99 -0.56 0.90
N GLU A 146 -17.72 -0.82 -0.20
CA GLU A 146 -18.40 -2.09 -0.44
C GLU A 146 -17.41 -3.27 -0.44
N CYS A 147 -16.28 -3.10 -1.14
CA CYS A 147 -15.22 -4.10 -1.20
C CYS A 147 -14.72 -4.47 0.19
N TYR A 148 -14.29 -3.49 1.00
CA TYR A 148 -13.73 -3.76 2.32
C TYR A 148 -14.75 -4.22 3.36
N GLN A 149 -16.00 -3.78 3.26
CA GLN A 149 -17.10 -4.32 4.07
C GLN A 149 -17.29 -5.82 3.83
N SER A 150 -17.22 -6.27 2.57
CA SER A 150 -17.33 -7.70 2.24
C SER A 150 -16.15 -8.55 2.80
N LEU A 151 -14.99 -7.92 3.00
CA LEU A 151 -13.75 -8.55 3.45
C LEU A 151 -13.54 -8.53 4.98
N ARG A 152 -14.46 -7.95 5.76
CA ARG A 152 -14.31 -7.78 7.23
C ARG A 152 -13.95 -9.06 7.97
N ASN A 153 -14.53 -10.18 7.53
CA ASN A 153 -14.35 -11.49 8.13
C ASN A 153 -13.37 -12.39 7.35
N THR A 154 -12.73 -11.86 6.31
CA THR A 154 -11.76 -12.57 5.49
C THR A 154 -10.38 -12.52 6.13
N PRO A 155 -9.79 -13.67 6.50
CA PRO A 155 -8.48 -13.70 7.16
C PRO A 155 -7.34 -13.14 6.30
N GLN A 156 -7.33 -13.45 5.00
CA GLN A 156 -6.35 -12.97 4.02
C GLN A 156 -7.00 -12.74 2.67
N TYR A 157 -6.68 -11.62 2.03
CA TYR A 157 -7.24 -11.25 0.74
C TYR A 157 -6.25 -10.47 -0.11
N LEU A 158 -6.53 -10.45 -1.41
CA LEU A 158 -5.94 -9.49 -2.34
C LEU A 158 -7.05 -8.57 -2.82
N MET A 159 -6.81 -7.26 -2.74
CA MET A 159 -7.66 -6.24 -3.34
C MET A 159 -6.88 -5.52 -4.44
N ALA A 160 -7.51 -5.29 -5.58
CA ALA A 160 -6.94 -4.54 -6.68
C ALA A 160 -7.98 -3.60 -7.31
N MET A 161 -7.57 -2.38 -7.61
CA MET A 161 -8.24 -1.48 -8.55
C MET A 161 -7.40 -1.40 -9.82
N ASN A 162 -8.01 -1.78 -10.94
CA ASN A 162 -7.41 -1.70 -12.27
C ASN A 162 -7.33 -0.26 -12.79
N ALA A 163 -6.54 -0.07 -13.85
CA ALA A 163 -6.36 1.22 -14.51
C ALA A 163 -7.67 1.86 -15.06
N ASP A 164 -8.69 1.03 -15.32
CA ASP A 164 -10.02 1.49 -15.74
C ASP A 164 -10.93 1.86 -14.55
N GLY A 165 -10.40 1.79 -13.32
CA GLY A 165 -11.11 2.07 -12.09
C GLY A 165 -11.96 0.91 -11.56
N SER A 166 -11.98 -0.25 -12.22
CA SER A 166 -12.72 -1.41 -11.71
C SER A 166 -12.04 -2.03 -10.49
N ILE A 167 -12.82 -2.29 -9.44
CA ILE A 167 -12.35 -2.79 -8.14
C ILE A 167 -12.69 -4.27 -8.02
N TYR A 168 -11.70 -5.06 -7.61
CA TYR A 168 -11.84 -6.49 -7.38
C TYR A 168 -11.19 -6.90 -6.06
N ALA A 169 -11.71 -7.97 -5.47
CA ALA A 169 -11.02 -8.67 -4.40
C ALA A 169 -11.26 -10.17 -4.45
N THR A 170 -10.34 -10.92 -3.85
CA THR A 170 -10.43 -12.38 -3.69
C THR A 170 -9.95 -12.80 -2.30
N ASP A 171 -10.63 -13.77 -1.71
CA ASP A 171 -10.21 -14.43 -0.47
C ASP A 171 -9.14 -15.47 -0.79
N ILE A 172 -7.91 -15.22 -0.31
CA ILE A 172 -6.77 -16.11 -0.52
C ILE A 172 -6.47 -16.96 0.72
N SER A 173 -7.38 -17.05 1.69
CA SER A 173 -7.14 -17.75 2.96
C SER A 173 -6.83 -19.24 2.80
N LYS A 174 -7.23 -19.83 1.67
CA LYS A 174 -6.95 -21.24 1.30
C LYS A 174 -5.80 -21.41 0.30
N THR A 175 -5.30 -20.32 -0.26
CA THR A 175 -4.28 -20.30 -1.33
C THR A 175 -3.12 -19.36 -1.00
N GLN A 176 -2.98 -18.96 0.27
CA GLN A 176 -2.00 -17.99 0.76
C GLN A 176 -0.55 -18.32 0.35
N GLU A 177 -0.22 -19.60 0.20
CA GLU A 177 1.11 -20.07 -0.20
C GLU A 177 1.50 -19.66 -1.63
N ARG A 178 0.52 -19.30 -2.47
CA ARG A 178 0.74 -18.79 -3.83
C ARG A 178 1.15 -17.32 -3.84
N TYR A 179 0.85 -16.58 -2.76
CA TYR A 179 0.97 -15.13 -2.69
C TYR A 179 2.00 -14.70 -1.66
N VAL A 180 3.23 -14.49 -2.13
CA VAL A 180 4.30 -13.93 -1.31
C VAL A 180 3.95 -12.51 -0.84
N SER A 181 4.52 -12.06 0.28
CA SER A 181 4.40 -10.65 0.64
C SER A 181 4.94 -9.77 -0.50
N GLN A 182 4.36 -8.60 -0.70
CA GLN A 182 4.68 -7.73 -1.83
C GLN A 182 4.32 -8.30 -3.21
N PHE A 183 3.43 -9.30 -3.29
CA PHE A 183 3.00 -9.95 -4.54
C PHE A 183 2.75 -8.96 -5.70
N PHE A 184 1.87 -7.98 -5.50
CA PHE A 184 1.57 -7.00 -6.55
C PHE A 184 2.78 -6.12 -6.92
N ARG A 185 3.63 -5.75 -5.95
CA ARG A 185 4.86 -4.99 -6.23
C ARG A 185 5.79 -5.78 -7.16
N MET A 186 5.99 -7.06 -6.85
CA MET A 186 6.77 -7.98 -7.67
C MET A 186 6.16 -8.14 -9.06
N LYS A 187 4.84 -8.38 -9.16
CA LYS A 187 4.16 -8.56 -10.45
C LYS A 187 4.18 -7.32 -11.34
N ILE A 188 3.99 -6.13 -10.76
CA ILE A 188 4.08 -4.87 -11.50
C ILE A 188 5.52 -4.62 -11.97
N ALA A 189 6.52 -4.87 -11.13
CA ALA A 189 7.92 -4.75 -11.53
C ALA A 189 8.29 -5.74 -12.65
N GLU A 190 7.87 -7.01 -12.56
CA GLU A 190 8.01 -8.02 -13.62
C GLU A 190 7.37 -7.55 -14.93
N TYR A 191 6.13 -7.04 -14.86
CA TYR A 191 5.38 -6.56 -16.03
C TYR A 191 6.12 -5.42 -16.75
N TYR A 192 6.66 -4.46 -16.01
CA TYR A 192 7.42 -3.34 -16.56
C TYR A 192 8.91 -3.62 -16.76
N LYS A 193 9.36 -4.86 -16.52
CA LYS A 193 10.78 -5.28 -16.62
C LYS A 193 11.70 -4.39 -15.78
N ILE A 194 11.22 -3.98 -14.60
CA ILE A 194 11.98 -3.21 -13.62
C ILE A 194 12.75 -4.20 -12.73
N ASN A 195 14.03 -3.94 -12.50
CA ASN A 195 14.92 -4.78 -11.71
C ASN A 195 14.59 -4.71 -10.21
N GLU A 196 15.55 -5.08 -9.35
CA GLU A 196 15.39 -5.37 -7.91
C GLU A 196 14.91 -4.20 -7.01
N GLU A 197 14.65 -3.02 -7.55
CA GLU A 197 14.22 -1.81 -6.82
C GLU A 197 12.85 -1.97 -6.13
N TRP A 198 12.09 -3.01 -6.49
CA TRP A 198 10.77 -3.27 -5.89
C TRP A 198 10.82 -3.85 -4.47
N ASP A 199 11.92 -4.51 -4.08
CA ASP A 199 12.04 -5.11 -2.75
C ASP A 199 12.56 -4.09 -1.74
N TRP A 200 11.63 -3.46 -1.01
CA TRP A 200 11.96 -2.37 -0.07
C TRP A 200 12.95 -2.79 1.02
N LYS A 201 13.03 -4.09 1.36
CA LYS A 201 13.95 -4.61 2.38
C LYS A 201 15.42 -4.52 1.98
N ARG A 202 15.69 -4.35 0.68
CA ARG A 202 17.04 -4.24 0.13
C ARG A 202 17.53 -2.80 0.08
N ILE A 203 16.65 -1.83 0.36
CA ILE A 203 16.99 -0.41 0.34
C ILE A 203 17.91 -0.08 1.52
N LYS A 204 19.07 0.48 1.20
CA LYS A 204 20.12 0.87 2.16
C LYS A 204 20.58 2.31 1.97
N ALA A 205 19.94 3.05 1.07
CA ALA A 205 20.34 4.39 0.67
C ALA A 205 19.12 5.23 0.30
N ILE A 206 19.33 6.53 0.23
CA ILE A 206 18.34 7.52 -0.20
C ILE A 206 17.92 7.25 -1.64
N GLU A 207 16.61 7.21 -1.88
CA GLU A 207 16.04 6.95 -3.20
C GLU A 207 15.70 8.27 -3.91
N PRO A 208 16.31 8.58 -5.08
CA PRO A 208 16.03 9.82 -5.81
C PRO A 208 14.57 9.98 -6.23
N ASN A 209 13.91 8.88 -6.61
CA ASN A 209 12.51 8.88 -7.02
C ASN A 209 11.54 9.24 -5.86
N LEU A 210 11.90 8.87 -4.63
CA LEU A 210 11.15 9.25 -3.44
C LEU A 210 11.22 10.76 -3.24
N ILE A 211 12.43 11.33 -3.29
CA ILE A 211 12.63 12.79 -3.16
C ILE A 211 11.88 13.55 -4.25
N GLN A 212 11.96 13.07 -5.50
CA GLN A 212 11.22 13.69 -6.60
C GLN A 212 9.71 13.65 -6.36
N THR A 213 9.17 12.51 -5.91
CA THR A 213 7.75 12.38 -5.58
C THR A 213 7.31 13.38 -4.51
N LEU A 214 8.14 13.61 -3.48
CA LEU A 214 7.86 14.62 -2.44
C LEU A 214 7.75 16.04 -3.02
N ASN A 215 8.53 16.38 -4.05
CA ASN A 215 8.52 17.70 -4.66
C ASN A 215 7.41 17.90 -5.69
N ASP A 216 6.97 16.82 -6.37
CA ASP A 216 6.04 16.91 -7.51
C ASP A 216 4.56 16.96 -7.11
N ILE A 217 4.20 16.36 -5.96
CA ILE A 217 2.79 16.20 -5.53
C ILE A 217 2.39 17.24 -4.48
N LEU A 218 3.29 18.11 -4.01
CA LEU A 218 2.94 19.24 -3.13
C LEU A 218 2.33 20.40 -3.93
#